data_AF-A0AAJ5WHN4-F1
#
_entry.id   AF-A0AAJ5WHN4-F1
#
_cell.length_a   1.000
_cell.length_b   1.000
_cell.length_c   1.000
_cell.angle_alpha   90.00
_cell.angle_beta   90.00
_cell.angle_gamma   90.00
#
_symmetry.space_group_name_H-M   'P 1'
#
loop_
_entity.id
_entity.type
_entity.pdbx_description
1 polymer ?
#
loop_
_entity_poly.entity_id
_entity_poly.type
_entity_poly.pdbx_seq_one_letter_code
_entity_poly.pdbx_strand_id
1 'polypeptide(L)'
;MGIRVDVLPLDVNTPGQGLLRITGWEGTSEGLQCSLQSSQSHEFLHDGGHWAPVAHWFRLDGLSAVAGAPAIETRIGPNLINPLLQASGTATFRIEVSNPQTGRSDLGMVRFNSAIMASVEPGPALDKSPPPAPLPSATVIIEPPAVTTPEPAPAVAAEPEPKTEAAPAPLPAPVAPPPATPAKQGQKWLLPLLILILLALGAGGGWWWFNRSAAEVTAPVPPEEKPVPKDDGAKPCSLESMKSQSSLAFLQSCIQSKPDSAALLEVISLAKANDQCDVAQRLYANRANAGDIQIATAYAHEYDPKFHQPSSCFKAPEAATAASWYETILGFDENNAEAKQRYEELKP
;
A
#
# COMPACT_ATOMS: atom_id res chain seq x y z
N MET A 1 -23.80 -5.79 3.96
CA MET A 1 -23.38 -5.41 2.59
C MET A 1 -22.10 -4.61 2.73
N GLY A 2 -21.12 -4.76 1.83
CA GLY A 2 -19.89 -3.97 1.92
C GLY A 2 -20.09 -2.55 1.40
N ILE A 3 -19.30 -1.61 1.89
CA ILE A 3 -19.23 -0.25 1.34
C ILE A 3 -18.11 -0.16 0.29
N ARG A 4 -18.27 0.71 -0.69
CA ARG A 4 -17.18 1.11 -1.60
C ARG A 4 -16.61 2.43 -1.11
N VAL A 5 -15.30 2.51 -1.00
CA VAL A 5 -14.61 3.72 -0.55
C VAL A 5 -13.57 4.16 -1.57
N ASP A 6 -13.79 5.35 -2.12
CA ASP A 6 -12.93 5.95 -3.14
C ASP A 6 -12.28 7.23 -2.60
N VAL A 7 -10.99 7.40 -2.82
CA VAL A 7 -10.24 8.63 -2.55
C VAL A 7 -10.03 9.38 -3.87
N LEU A 8 -10.74 10.49 -4.02
CA LEU A 8 -10.88 11.26 -5.26
C LEU A 8 -10.22 12.64 -5.13
N PRO A 9 -9.63 13.20 -6.19
CA PRO A 9 -9.11 14.56 -6.15
C PRO A 9 -10.22 15.58 -5.87
N LEU A 10 -9.84 16.71 -5.27
CA LEU A 10 -10.71 17.89 -5.20
C LEU A 10 -10.89 18.51 -6.61
N ASP A 11 -11.97 19.25 -6.82
CA ASP A 11 -12.21 20.01 -8.07
C ASP A 11 -11.01 20.88 -8.44
N VAL A 12 -10.44 21.55 -7.43
CA VAL A 12 -9.12 22.16 -7.51
C VAL A 12 -8.13 21.22 -6.85
N ASN A 13 -7.44 20.43 -7.67
CA ASN A 13 -6.51 19.41 -7.19
C ASN A 13 -5.40 20.04 -6.33
N THR A 14 -5.51 19.87 -5.02
CA THR A 14 -4.60 20.46 -4.04
C THR A 14 -3.75 19.34 -3.43
N PRO A 15 -2.41 19.41 -3.53
CA PRO A 15 -1.53 18.38 -2.97
C PRO A 15 -1.77 18.10 -1.48
N GLY A 16 -1.84 16.82 -1.12
CA GLY A 16 -2.12 16.33 0.22
C GLY A 16 -3.58 16.44 0.65
N GLN A 17 -4.50 16.74 -0.27
CA GLN A 17 -5.93 16.87 0.01
C GLN A 17 -6.73 16.02 -0.97
N GLY A 18 -7.86 15.49 -0.51
CA GLY A 18 -8.76 14.70 -1.35
C GLY A 18 -10.16 14.63 -0.78
N LEU A 19 -11.06 14.00 -1.53
CA LEU A 19 -12.40 13.61 -1.12
C LEU A 19 -12.42 12.12 -0.82
N LEU A 20 -12.88 11.76 0.37
CA LEU A 20 -13.25 10.39 0.71
C LEU A 20 -14.73 10.21 0.37
N ARG A 21 -15.03 9.42 -0.66
CA ARG A 21 -16.39 9.09 -1.06
C ARG A 21 -16.74 7.68 -0.62
N ILE A 22 -17.83 7.55 0.14
CA ILE A 22 -18.36 6.30 0.68
C ILE A 22 -19.69 6.01 -0.01
N THR A 23 -19.75 4.93 -0.77
CA THR A 23 -20.94 4.50 -1.52
C THR A 23 -21.56 3.27 -0.85
N GLY A 24 -22.88 3.26 -0.72
CA GLY A 24 -23.62 2.15 -0.12
C GLY A 24 -23.70 2.17 1.41
N TRP A 25 -23.33 3.27 2.06
CA TRP A 25 -23.58 3.47 3.50
C TRP A 25 -25.08 3.69 3.73
N GLU A 26 -25.69 2.87 4.57
CA GLU A 26 -27.10 3.02 4.92
C GLU A 26 -27.21 3.48 6.39
N GLY A 27 -27.41 4.78 6.60
CA GLY A 27 -27.52 5.33 7.95
C GLY A 27 -27.28 6.82 7.97
N THR A 28 -27.30 7.39 9.17
CA THR A 28 -26.91 8.79 9.34
C THR A 28 -25.42 8.97 9.03
N SER A 29 -25.10 10.10 8.39
CA SER A 29 -23.74 10.55 8.14
C SER A 29 -23.14 11.31 9.32
N GLU A 30 -23.91 11.60 10.37
CA GLU A 30 -23.41 12.29 11.55
C GLU A 30 -22.62 11.35 12.46
N GLY A 31 -21.44 11.82 12.89
CA GLY A 31 -20.61 11.11 13.87
C GLY A 31 -19.91 9.87 13.34
N LEU A 32 -19.78 9.71 12.03
CA LEU A 32 -19.01 8.60 11.46
C LEU A 32 -17.53 8.71 11.83
N GLN A 33 -16.93 7.55 12.01
CA GLN A 33 -15.49 7.38 12.20
C GLN A 33 -14.99 6.28 11.30
N CYS A 34 -13.71 6.33 10.95
CA CYS A 34 -13.08 5.28 10.16
C CYS A 34 -11.75 4.80 10.75
N SER A 35 -11.44 3.54 10.49
CA SER A 35 -10.15 2.92 10.81
C SER A 35 -9.58 2.33 9.53
N LEU A 36 -8.27 2.50 9.33
CA LEU A 36 -7.55 2.10 8.12
C LEU A 36 -6.52 1.05 8.47
N GLN A 37 -6.57 -0.11 7.81
CA GLN A 37 -5.65 -1.22 8.02
C GLN A 37 -4.89 -1.56 6.74
N SER A 38 -3.58 -1.74 6.85
CA SER A 38 -2.71 -2.23 5.77
C SER A 38 -2.96 -3.72 5.53
N SER A 39 -3.14 -4.13 4.27
CA SER A 39 -3.26 -5.54 3.90
C SER A 39 -1.94 -6.31 4.01
N GLN A 40 -0.81 -5.62 3.99
CA GLN A 40 0.52 -6.25 4.08
C GLN A 40 0.97 -6.48 5.52
N SER A 41 0.88 -5.46 6.38
CA SER A 41 1.37 -5.55 7.76
C SER A 41 0.27 -5.88 8.78
N HIS A 42 -1.00 -5.81 8.39
CA HIS A 42 -2.16 -5.90 9.28
C HIS A 42 -2.19 -4.85 10.40
N GLU A 43 -1.35 -3.81 10.30
CA GLU A 43 -1.33 -2.68 11.20
C GLU A 43 -2.30 -1.59 10.75
N PHE A 44 -2.67 -0.73 11.69
CA PHE A 44 -3.59 0.37 11.50
C PHE A 44 -2.85 1.69 11.40
N LEU A 45 -3.38 2.60 10.58
CA LEU A 45 -2.87 3.96 10.45
C LEU A 45 -3.25 4.77 11.69
N HIS A 46 -2.27 5.42 12.30
CA HIS A 46 -2.45 6.34 13.44
C HIS A 46 -2.12 7.78 13.05
N ASP A 47 -2.39 8.71 13.97
CA ASP A 47 -2.02 10.11 13.83
C ASP A 47 -0.52 10.28 13.53
N GLY A 48 -0.16 11.28 12.71
CA GLY A 48 1.24 11.50 12.30
C GLY A 48 1.78 10.49 11.28
N GLY A 49 0.94 9.60 10.75
CA GLY A 49 1.28 8.76 9.60
C GLY A 49 2.05 7.47 9.90
N HIS A 50 2.16 7.10 11.17
CA HIS A 50 2.75 5.84 11.60
C HIS A 50 1.72 4.69 11.62
N TRP A 51 2.21 3.47 11.53
CA TRP A 51 1.42 2.23 11.54
C TRP A 51 1.67 1.48 12.85
N ALA A 52 0.59 0.99 13.48
CA ALA A 52 0.65 0.29 14.77
C ALA A 52 -0.39 -0.85 14.85
N PRO A 53 -0.20 -1.87 15.70
CA PRO A 53 -1.07 -3.05 15.74
C PRO A 53 -2.46 -2.80 16.37
N VAL A 54 -2.68 -1.63 16.98
CA VAL A 54 -3.95 -1.28 17.63
C VAL A 54 -4.80 -0.46 16.67
N ALA A 55 -6.10 -0.74 16.58
CA ALA A 55 -7.00 0.07 15.74
C ALA A 55 -7.07 1.52 16.23
N HIS A 56 -6.94 2.46 15.29
CA HIS A 56 -7.12 3.89 15.53
C HIS A 56 -8.28 4.42 14.70
N TRP A 57 -9.08 5.28 15.33
CA TRP A 57 -10.32 5.77 14.75
C TRP A 57 -10.21 7.27 14.44
N PHE A 58 -10.23 7.59 13.16
CA PHE A 58 -10.33 8.97 12.66
C PHE A 58 -11.79 9.39 12.58
N ARG A 59 -12.11 10.59 13.06
CA ARG A 59 -13.45 11.16 12.87
C ARG A 59 -13.62 11.64 11.43
N LEU A 60 -14.79 11.36 10.85
CA LEU A 60 -15.18 11.87 9.54
C LEU A 60 -16.13 13.05 9.76
N ASP A 61 -15.56 14.25 9.79
CA ASP A 61 -16.33 15.49 9.94
C ASP A 61 -16.77 16.02 8.57
N GLY A 62 -17.83 16.84 8.52
CA GLY A 62 -18.21 17.54 7.29
C GLY A 62 -18.72 16.65 6.15
N LEU A 63 -19.31 15.49 6.47
CA LEU A 63 -19.90 14.60 5.47
C LEU A 63 -21.11 15.25 4.79
N SER A 64 -21.11 15.23 3.45
CA SER A 64 -22.21 15.70 2.61
C SER A 64 -22.69 14.60 1.66
N ALA A 65 -23.98 14.58 1.35
CA ALA A 65 -24.52 13.69 0.34
C ALA A 65 -24.09 14.11 -1.07
N VAL A 66 -23.77 13.13 -1.92
CA VAL A 66 -23.41 13.37 -3.32
C VAL A 66 -24.69 13.50 -4.16
N ALA A 67 -24.83 14.61 -4.88
CA ALA A 67 -26.01 14.83 -5.73
C ALA A 67 -26.14 13.74 -6.81
N GLY A 68 -27.29 13.05 -6.83
CA GLY A 68 -27.59 12.04 -7.85
C GLY A 68 -26.92 10.68 -7.66
N ALA A 69 -26.25 10.43 -6.53
CA ALA A 69 -25.63 9.14 -6.23
C ALA A 69 -25.93 8.70 -4.78
N PRO A 70 -26.05 7.38 -4.50
CA PRO A 70 -26.21 6.85 -3.15
C PRO A 70 -24.86 6.82 -2.40
N ALA A 71 -24.24 7.99 -2.27
CA ALA A 71 -22.93 8.17 -1.68
C ALA A 71 -22.88 9.40 -0.77
N ILE A 72 -22.02 9.34 0.24
CA ILE A 72 -21.64 10.45 1.08
C ILE A 72 -20.16 10.72 0.89
N GLU A 73 -19.74 11.97 1.01
CA GLU A 73 -18.34 12.35 0.86
C GLU A 73 -17.90 13.37 1.90
N THR A 74 -16.62 13.35 2.23
CA THR A 74 -15.98 14.35 3.07
C THR A 74 -14.58 14.65 2.57
N ARG A 75 -14.08 15.85 2.89
CA ARG A 75 -12.71 16.25 2.60
C ARG A 75 -11.76 15.63 3.63
N ILE A 76 -10.72 14.98 3.12
CA ILE A 76 -9.62 14.43 3.92
C ILE A 76 -8.31 15.15 3.60
N GLY A 77 -7.50 15.33 4.64
CA GLY A 77 -6.24 16.07 4.59
C GLY A 77 -4.99 15.19 4.55
N PRO A 78 -3.81 15.81 4.71
CA PRO A 78 -2.52 15.16 4.48
C PRO A 78 -2.22 14.05 5.47
N ASN A 79 -2.81 14.11 6.67
CA ASN A 79 -2.66 13.09 7.71
C ASN A 79 -3.19 11.71 7.27
N LEU A 80 -4.20 11.69 6.39
CA LEU A 80 -4.68 10.44 5.79
C LEU A 80 -4.07 10.24 4.40
N ILE A 81 -4.03 11.29 3.57
CA ILE A 81 -3.58 11.17 2.18
C ILE A 81 -2.12 10.73 2.08
N ASN A 82 -1.19 11.38 2.78
CA ASN A 82 0.24 11.14 2.57
C ASN A 82 0.66 9.71 3.00
N PRO A 83 0.28 9.20 4.19
CA PRO A 83 0.65 7.85 4.60
C PRO A 83 0.04 6.77 3.70
N LEU A 84 -1.19 6.98 3.25
CA LEU A 84 -1.87 6.07 2.34
C LEU A 84 -1.16 6.03 0.98
N LEU A 85 -0.80 7.18 0.40
CA LEU A 85 -0.03 7.23 -0.84
C LEU A 85 1.36 6.60 -0.68
N GLN A 86 2.06 6.89 0.41
CA GLN A 86 3.38 6.34 0.70
C GLN A 86 3.36 4.80 0.75
N ALA A 87 2.35 4.22 1.40
CA ALA A 87 2.21 2.77 1.52
C ALA A 87 1.49 2.10 0.33
N SER A 88 0.79 2.86 -0.53
CA SER A 88 0.03 2.33 -1.67
C SER A 88 0.88 1.60 -2.72
N GLY A 89 2.19 1.87 -2.77
CA GLY A 89 3.12 1.16 -3.65
C GLY A 89 3.43 -0.27 -3.20
N THR A 90 3.08 -0.63 -1.96
CA THR A 90 3.40 -1.94 -1.36
C THR A 90 2.20 -2.64 -0.74
N ALA A 91 1.12 -1.93 -0.43
CA ALA A 91 -0.06 -2.48 0.22
C ALA A 91 -1.36 -1.89 -0.35
N THR A 92 -2.44 -2.65 -0.21
CA THR A 92 -3.81 -2.14 -0.31
C THR A 92 -4.35 -1.85 1.09
N PHE A 93 -5.40 -1.04 1.21
CA PHE A 93 -5.95 -0.69 2.52
C PHE A 93 -7.41 -1.10 2.64
N ARG A 94 -7.71 -1.69 3.79
CA ARG A 94 -9.06 -1.98 4.25
C ARG A 94 -9.51 -0.83 5.13
N ILE A 95 -10.70 -0.32 4.89
CA ILE A 95 -11.31 0.72 5.72
C ILE A 95 -12.57 0.18 6.39
N GLU A 96 -12.65 0.35 7.70
CA GLU A 96 -13.85 0.14 8.48
C GLU A 96 -14.48 1.49 8.77
N VAL A 97 -15.75 1.68 8.41
CA VAL A 97 -16.53 2.88 8.73
C VAL A 97 -17.58 2.49 9.75
N SER A 98 -17.57 3.16 10.89
CA SER A 98 -18.48 2.89 12.00
C SER A 98 -19.22 4.14 12.43
N ASN A 99 -20.46 3.95 12.86
CA ASN A 99 -21.21 4.94 13.63
C ASN A 99 -21.35 4.43 15.08
N PRO A 100 -20.63 5.01 16.05
CA PRO A 100 -20.65 4.54 17.42
C PRO A 100 -21.98 4.80 18.13
N GLN A 101 -22.82 5.73 17.64
CA GLN A 101 -24.13 6.00 18.22
C GLN A 101 -25.17 4.94 17.87
N THR A 102 -25.07 4.36 16.67
CA THR A 102 -25.99 3.31 16.20
C THR A 102 -25.41 1.90 16.32
N GLY A 103 -24.11 1.78 16.58
CA GLY A 103 -23.38 0.51 16.61
C GLY A 103 -23.19 -0.12 15.23
N ARG A 104 -23.54 0.58 14.14
CA ARG A 104 -23.33 0.10 12.78
C ARG A 104 -21.86 0.19 12.40
N SER A 105 -21.35 -0.84 11.75
CA SER A 105 -20.03 -0.84 11.13
C SER A 105 -20.11 -1.55 9.79
N ASP A 106 -19.58 -0.92 8.75
CA ASP A 106 -19.46 -1.49 7.42
C ASP A 106 -18.02 -1.36 6.94
N LEU A 107 -17.62 -2.28 6.07
CA LEU A 107 -16.24 -2.44 5.68
C LEU A 107 -16.07 -2.40 4.16
N GLY A 108 -14.98 -1.78 3.71
CA GLY A 108 -14.64 -1.64 2.30
C GLY A 108 -13.14 -1.68 2.04
N MET A 109 -12.78 -1.75 0.77
CA MET A 109 -11.40 -1.53 0.30
C MET A 109 -11.27 -0.09 -0.19
N VAL A 110 -10.14 0.55 0.13
CA VAL A 110 -9.83 1.91 -0.32
C VAL A 110 -9.27 1.87 -1.74
N ARG A 111 -9.85 2.66 -2.64
CA ARG A 111 -9.39 2.85 -4.02
C ARG A 111 -8.89 4.28 -4.19
N PHE A 112 -7.69 4.45 -4.74
CA PHE A 112 -7.14 5.78 -5.01
C PHE A 112 -7.33 6.15 -6.46
N ASN A 113 -7.79 7.37 -6.69
CA ASN A 113 -7.68 7.99 -8.00
C ASN A 113 -6.23 8.40 -8.27
N SER A 114 -5.74 8.13 -9.48
CA SER A 114 -4.35 8.41 -9.89
C SER A 114 -4.00 9.91 -9.96
N ALA A 115 -4.99 10.80 -9.93
CA ALA A 115 -4.78 12.25 -9.89
C ALA A 115 -4.50 12.79 -8.47
N ILE A 116 -4.67 11.98 -7.41
CA ILE A 116 -4.33 12.39 -6.05
C ILE A 116 -2.82 12.58 -5.91
N MET A 117 -2.41 13.67 -5.27
CA MET A 117 -1.00 14.00 -5.04
C MET A 117 -0.72 14.11 -3.53
N ALA A 118 0.45 13.65 -3.10
CA ALA A 118 0.93 13.87 -1.73
C ALA A 118 1.25 15.34 -1.50
N SER A 119 1.28 15.80 -0.25
CA SER A 119 1.73 17.15 0.08
C SER A 119 3.13 17.41 -0.47
N VAL A 120 3.33 18.59 -1.04
CA VAL A 120 4.65 19.10 -1.34
C VAL A 120 5.24 19.58 -0.01
N GLU A 121 6.18 18.83 0.55
CA GLU A 121 7.03 19.37 1.61
C GLU A 121 7.80 20.56 1.01
N PRO A 122 7.80 21.74 1.66
CA PRO A 122 8.76 22.76 1.30
C PRO A 122 10.14 22.15 1.51
N GLY A 123 10.84 21.86 0.41
CA GLY A 123 12.25 21.50 0.48
C GLY A 123 13.03 22.59 1.24
N PRO A 124 14.22 22.28 1.76
CA PRO A 124 15.05 23.30 2.40
C PRO A 124 15.14 24.48 1.45
N ALA A 125 14.66 25.64 1.91
CA ALA A 125 14.69 26.86 1.13
C ALA A 125 16.13 27.05 0.65
N LEU A 126 16.34 26.94 -0.66
CA LEU A 126 17.57 27.42 -1.25
C LEU A 126 17.60 28.93 -0.96
N ASP A 127 18.48 29.32 -0.04
CA ASP A 127 18.89 30.69 0.23
C ASP A 127 19.37 31.35 -1.07
N LYS A 128 18.42 31.87 -1.87
CA LYS A 128 18.58 32.97 -2.82
C LYS A 128 17.27 33.18 -3.59
N SER A 129 16.38 33.94 -2.98
CA SER A 129 15.65 34.96 -3.74
C SER A 129 15.56 36.23 -2.90
N PRO A 130 15.77 37.41 -3.49
CA PRO A 130 15.71 38.67 -2.74
C PRO A 130 14.32 38.86 -2.13
N PRO A 131 14.22 39.43 -0.93
CA PRO A 131 12.94 39.64 -0.26
C PRO A 131 12.03 40.54 -1.12
N PRO A 132 10.75 40.19 -1.32
CA PRO A 132 9.77 41.13 -1.85
C PRO A 132 9.60 42.29 -0.85
N ALA A 133 9.54 43.51 -1.39
CA ALA A 133 9.43 44.74 -0.63
C ALA A 133 8.23 44.72 0.34
N PRO A 134 8.36 45.27 1.56
CA PRO A 134 7.28 45.28 2.54
C PRO A 134 6.18 46.26 2.10
N LEU A 135 4.97 45.75 1.89
CA LEU A 135 3.75 46.55 1.96
C LEU A 135 3.40 46.77 3.44
N PRO A 136 2.89 47.95 3.82
CA PRO A 136 2.73 48.33 5.21
C PRO A 136 1.66 47.48 5.91
N SER A 137 2.07 46.72 6.93
CA SER A 137 1.15 46.06 7.85
C SER A 137 0.44 47.11 8.71
N ALA A 138 -0.86 47.25 8.50
CA ALA A 138 -1.74 47.89 9.47
C ALA A 138 -1.86 46.99 10.70
N THR A 139 -1.51 47.57 11.84
CA THR A 139 -1.65 47.05 13.20
C THR A 139 -3.05 46.51 13.47
N VAL A 140 -3.15 45.23 13.86
CA VAL A 140 -4.18 44.77 14.79
C VAL A 140 -3.52 43.84 15.79
N ILE A 141 -3.18 44.40 16.95
CA ILE A 141 -2.80 43.67 18.16
C ILE A 141 -4.11 43.06 18.67
N ILE A 142 -4.22 41.73 18.63
CA ILE A 142 -5.22 41.01 19.43
C ILE A 142 -4.47 40.34 20.56
N GLU A 143 -4.66 40.94 21.73
CA GLU A 143 -4.22 40.51 23.04
C GLU A 143 -4.84 39.13 23.38
N PRO A 144 -4.06 38.14 23.83
CA PRO A 144 -4.61 36.85 24.25
C PRO A 144 -5.28 37.01 25.63
N PRO A 145 -6.57 36.64 25.82
CA PRO A 145 -7.14 36.65 27.15
C PRO A 145 -6.50 35.56 28.01
N ALA A 146 -6.13 36.01 29.20
CA ALA A 146 -5.38 35.29 30.22
C ALA A 146 -6.05 34.01 30.72
N VAL A 147 -5.16 33.10 31.13
CA VAL A 147 -5.38 31.95 31.99
C VAL A 147 -6.20 32.35 33.22
N THR A 148 -7.31 31.66 33.46
CA THR A 148 -7.95 31.60 34.78
C THR A 148 -8.14 30.15 35.20
N THR A 149 -7.28 29.71 36.11
CA THR A 149 -7.52 28.62 37.05
C THR A 149 -8.25 29.19 38.26
N PRO A 150 -9.30 28.50 38.76
CA PRO A 150 -9.47 28.32 40.20
C PRO A 150 -9.66 26.82 40.52
N GLU A 151 -8.75 26.21 41.29
CA GLU A 151 -8.83 25.83 42.72
C GLU A 151 -9.93 24.83 43.14
N PRO A 152 -9.65 23.93 44.12
CA PRO A 152 -10.24 22.61 44.24
C PRO A 152 -11.29 22.44 45.36
N ALA A 153 -12.18 21.46 45.14
CA ALA A 153 -12.98 20.68 46.11
C ALA A 153 -14.00 21.43 47.02
N PRO A 154 -15.11 20.75 47.35
CA PRO A 154 -15.10 20.04 48.63
C PRO A 154 -15.54 18.58 48.53
N ALA A 155 -14.95 17.80 49.43
CA ALA A 155 -15.26 16.42 49.73
C ALA A 155 -16.56 16.27 50.56
N VAL A 156 -16.93 15.00 50.73
CA VAL A 156 -17.86 14.40 51.72
C VAL A 156 -19.29 14.15 51.23
N ALA A 157 -19.60 12.90 50.92
CA ALA A 157 -20.31 12.02 51.84
C ALA A 157 -20.35 10.57 51.31
N ALA A 158 -20.10 9.64 52.22
CA ALA A 158 -20.01 8.20 52.01
C ALA A 158 -21.38 7.54 51.77
N GLU A 159 -21.35 6.44 51.00
CA GLU A 159 -22.06 5.14 51.08
C GLU A 159 -23.45 5.06 51.79
N PRO A 160 -24.40 4.28 51.24
CA PRO A 160 -24.31 2.83 51.43
C PRO A 160 -24.50 2.00 50.15
N GLU A 161 -23.70 0.94 50.05
CA GLU A 161 -23.96 -0.26 49.25
C GLU A 161 -25.37 -0.83 49.52
N PRO A 162 -26.05 -1.38 48.50
CA PRO A 162 -26.90 -2.53 48.71
C PRO A 162 -26.16 -3.80 48.27
N LYS A 163 -25.80 -4.61 49.28
CA LYS A 163 -25.62 -6.04 49.14
C LYS A 163 -26.79 -6.65 48.38
N THR A 164 -26.51 -7.31 47.26
CA THR A 164 -27.30 -8.46 46.80
C THR A 164 -26.37 -9.66 46.73
N GLU A 165 -26.55 -10.52 47.70
CA GLU A 165 -25.98 -11.85 47.83
C GLU A 165 -26.99 -12.86 47.26
N ALA A 166 -26.57 -13.68 46.29
CA ALA A 166 -27.03 -15.05 45.96
C ALA A 166 -26.53 -15.39 44.53
N ALA A 167 -25.40 -16.07 44.36
CA ALA A 167 -25.23 -17.54 44.27
C ALA A 167 -25.63 -18.16 42.91
N PRO A 168 -25.03 -19.29 42.51
CA PRO A 168 -23.64 -19.51 42.09
C PRO A 168 -23.52 -19.73 40.57
N ALA A 169 -22.32 -19.52 40.03
CA ALA A 169 -22.00 -19.83 38.64
C ALA A 169 -22.21 -21.35 38.34
N PRO A 170 -22.76 -21.72 37.18
CA PRO A 170 -22.72 -23.10 36.73
C PRO A 170 -21.27 -23.49 36.42
N LEU A 171 -20.78 -24.51 37.13
CA LEU A 171 -19.55 -25.22 36.80
C LEU A 171 -19.62 -25.68 35.33
N PRO A 172 -18.62 -25.38 34.49
CA PRO A 172 -18.47 -26.11 33.23
C PRO A 172 -18.16 -27.58 33.56
N ALA A 173 -18.87 -28.49 32.89
CA ALA A 173 -18.69 -29.93 32.98
C ALA A 173 -17.23 -30.34 32.73
N PRO A 174 -16.74 -31.45 33.32
CA PRO A 174 -15.39 -31.92 33.09
C PRO A 174 -15.25 -32.32 31.62
N VAL A 175 -14.40 -31.59 30.91
CA VAL A 175 -13.99 -31.94 29.54
C VAL A 175 -13.17 -33.23 29.63
N ALA A 176 -13.61 -34.25 28.89
CA ALA A 176 -12.90 -35.53 28.77
C ALA A 176 -11.44 -35.30 28.34
N PRO A 177 -10.48 -36.11 28.81
CA PRO A 177 -9.09 -35.98 28.41
C PRO A 177 -8.94 -36.22 26.89
N PRO A 178 -8.08 -35.45 26.20
CA PRO A 178 -7.80 -35.69 24.78
C PRO A 178 -7.10 -37.06 24.59
N PRO A 179 -7.34 -37.75 23.46
CA PRO A 179 -6.62 -38.97 23.15
C PRO A 179 -5.11 -38.69 23.00
N ALA A 180 -4.31 -39.62 23.52
CA ALA A 180 -2.85 -39.59 23.48
C ALA A 180 -2.32 -39.41 22.05
N THR A 181 -1.45 -38.43 21.86
CA THR A 181 -0.64 -38.28 20.65
C THR A 181 0.43 -39.38 20.61
N PRO A 182 0.65 -40.07 19.48
CA PRO A 182 1.77 -40.99 19.35
C PRO A 182 3.08 -40.20 19.25
N ALA A 183 4.07 -40.63 20.02
CA ALA A 183 5.41 -40.05 20.04
C ALA A 183 6.09 -40.15 18.66
N LYS A 184 6.58 -39.01 18.14
CA LYS A 184 7.44 -38.98 16.95
C LYS A 184 8.81 -39.57 17.29
N GLN A 185 9.11 -40.68 16.63
CA GLN A 185 10.37 -41.42 16.67
C GLN A 185 11.49 -40.59 16.03
N GLY A 186 12.64 -40.52 16.71
CA GLY A 186 13.77 -39.66 16.35
C GLY A 186 14.44 -40.01 15.03
N GLN A 187 14.60 -39.01 14.17
CA GLN A 187 15.26 -39.12 12.86
C GLN A 187 16.77 -38.91 12.97
N LYS A 188 17.49 -39.98 13.38
CA LYS A 188 18.96 -40.01 13.51
C LYS A 188 19.74 -40.13 12.18
N TRP A 189 19.16 -39.71 11.04
CA TRP A 189 19.81 -39.80 9.73
C TRP A 189 20.20 -38.44 9.11
N LEU A 190 19.82 -37.31 9.71
CA LEU A 190 20.16 -35.99 9.16
C LEU A 190 21.59 -35.51 9.48
N LEU A 191 22.29 -36.15 10.41
CA LEU A 191 23.63 -35.73 10.84
C LEU A 191 24.76 -35.98 9.81
N PRO A 192 24.84 -37.11 9.09
CA PRO A 192 25.91 -37.31 8.10
C PRO A 192 25.73 -36.48 6.82
N LEU A 193 24.50 -36.10 6.45
CA LEU A 193 24.23 -35.30 5.25
C LEU A 193 24.68 -33.84 5.41
N LEU A 194 24.50 -33.28 6.61
CA LEU A 194 24.90 -31.91 6.93
C LEU A 194 26.44 -31.73 6.92
N ILE A 195 27.17 -32.77 7.37
CA ILE A 195 28.64 -32.76 7.39
C ILE A 195 29.22 -32.86 5.97
N LEU A 196 28.57 -33.61 5.07
CA LEU A 196 29.00 -33.72 3.67
C LEU A 196 28.80 -32.39 2.90
N ILE A 197 27.72 -31.66 3.19
CA ILE A 197 27.42 -30.35 2.59
C ILE A 197 28.40 -29.27 3.09
N LEU A 198 28.77 -29.31 4.37
CA LEU A 198 29.77 -28.38 4.94
C LEU A 198 31.18 -28.59 4.37
N LEU A 199 31.57 -29.83 4.05
CA LEU A 199 32.85 -30.12 3.40
C LEU A 199 32.90 -29.69 1.93
N ALA A 200 31.76 -29.73 1.22
CA ALA A 200 31.67 -29.26 -0.16
C ALA A 200 31.79 -27.72 -0.27
N LEU A 201 31.32 -26.97 0.72
CA LEU A 201 31.40 -25.50 0.76
C LEU A 201 32.81 -24.98 1.11
N GLY A 202 33.65 -25.78 1.78
CA GLY A 202 35.03 -25.41 2.13
C GLY A 202 36.02 -25.39 0.96
N ALA A 203 35.78 -26.17 -0.10
CA ALA A 203 36.69 -26.27 -1.24
C ALA A 203 36.36 -25.31 -2.40
N GLY A 204 35.15 -24.72 -2.44
CA GLY A 204 34.73 -23.80 -3.50
C GLY A 204 34.97 -22.31 -3.23
N GLY A 205 35.03 -21.91 -1.95
CA GLY A 205 35.12 -20.48 -1.57
C GLY A 205 36.50 -19.84 -1.73
N GLY A 206 37.58 -20.63 -1.69
CA GLY A 206 38.95 -20.10 -1.74
C GLY A 206 39.43 -19.66 -3.13
N TRP A 207 38.91 -20.27 -4.20
CA TRP A 207 39.34 -19.98 -5.58
C TRP A 207 38.77 -18.65 -6.10
N TRP A 208 37.54 -18.32 -5.72
CA TRP A 208 36.85 -17.13 -6.24
C TRP A 208 37.41 -15.82 -5.66
N TRP A 209 37.86 -15.83 -4.40
CA TRP A 209 38.43 -14.64 -3.77
C TRP A 209 39.84 -14.30 -4.26
N PHE A 210 40.65 -15.32 -4.60
CA PHE A 210 42.04 -15.09 -5.01
C PHE A 210 42.20 -14.68 -6.48
N ASN A 211 41.19 -14.89 -7.33
CA ASN A 211 41.26 -14.57 -8.76
C ASN A 211 40.76 -13.16 -9.13
N ARG A 212 40.57 -12.26 -8.15
CA ARG A 212 40.11 -10.87 -8.41
C ARG A 212 41.22 -9.80 -8.32
N SER A 213 42.49 -10.20 -8.27
CA SER A 213 43.62 -9.25 -8.18
C SER A 213 44.65 -9.49 -9.28
N ALA A 214 44.29 -9.25 -10.53
CA ALA A 214 45.24 -9.01 -11.63
C ALA A 214 44.55 -8.35 -12.83
N ALA A 215 44.44 -7.02 -12.79
CA ALA A 215 44.41 -6.13 -13.96
C ALA A 215 44.49 -4.69 -13.41
N GLU A 216 45.69 -4.14 -13.19
CA GLU A 216 46.58 -3.50 -14.17
C GLU A 216 46.47 -1.97 -14.03
N VAL A 217 47.51 -1.41 -13.41
CA VAL A 217 47.80 0.02 -13.36
C VAL A 217 48.63 0.33 -14.60
N THR A 218 48.09 1.14 -15.50
CA THR A 218 48.88 1.91 -16.47
C THR A 218 48.10 3.16 -16.87
N ALA A 219 48.52 4.31 -16.34
CA ALA A 219 48.39 5.60 -17.00
C ALA A 219 49.79 5.94 -17.57
N PRO A 220 49.91 6.61 -18.74
CA PRO A 220 49.74 8.06 -18.75
C PRO A 220 49.12 8.70 -20.04
N VAL A 221 48.33 9.77 -19.80
CA VAL A 221 48.27 11.09 -20.48
C VAL A 221 47.63 11.21 -21.90
N PRO A 222 46.86 12.29 -22.19
CA PRO A 222 45.80 12.35 -23.21
C PRO A 222 46.21 13.04 -24.53
N PRO A 223 45.40 12.87 -25.60
CA PRO A 223 44.90 14.05 -26.31
C PRO A 223 43.45 13.97 -26.80
N GLU A 224 42.79 15.12 -26.65
CA GLU A 224 41.82 15.73 -27.56
C GLU A 224 40.41 15.15 -27.70
N GLU A 225 39.54 15.84 -26.95
CA GLU A 225 38.10 15.93 -26.98
C GLU A 225 37.55 16.11 -28.41
N LYS A 226 37.07 15.01 -29.01
CA LYS A 226 36.00 15.07 -30.01
C LYS A 226 34.67 14.96 -29.27
N PRO A 227 33.66 15.76 -29.65
CA PRO A 227 32.40 15.79 -28.93
C PRO A 227 31.73 14.43 -29.06
N VAL A 228 31.71 13.69 -27.96
CA VAL A 228 30.81 12.57 -27.78
C VAL A 228 29.40 13.18 -27.89
N PRO A 229 28.52 12.68 -28.77
CA PRO A 229 27.13 13.10 -28.72
C PRO A 229 26.64 12.87 -27.30
N LYS A 230 26.03 13.91 -26.72
CA LYS A 230 25.38 13.87 -25.41
C LYS A 230 24.58 12.57 -25.34
N ASP A 231 24.92 11.76 -24.35
CA ASP A 231 24.09 10.65 -23.90
C ASP A 231 22.66 11.20 -23.76
N ASP A 232 21.78 10.79 -24.67
CA ASP A 232 20.35 10.94 -24.48
C ASP A 232 20.02 10.07 -23.28
N GLY A 233 20.01 10.70 -22.09
CA GLY A 233 19.91 10.02 -20.80
C GLY A 233 18.90 8.88 -20.83
N ALA A 234 19.34 7.71 -20.36
CA ALA A 234 18.60 6.45 -20.40
C ALA A 234 17.10 6.66 -20.12
N LYS A 235 16.26 6.32 -21.09
CA LYS A 235 14.80 6.47 -20.97
C LYS A 235 14.33 5.82 -19.66
N PRO A 236 13.40 6.45 -18.91
CA PRO A 236 13.05 6.04 -17.55
C PRO A 236 12.47 4.62 -17.45
N CYS A 237 11.89 4.10 -18.54
CA CYS A 237 11.38 2.73 -18.66
C CYS A 237 12.30 1.79 -19.49
N SER A 238 13.59 2.08 -19.61
CA SER A 238 14.52 1.27 -20.42
C SER A 238 15.15 0.13 -19.63
N LEU A 239 15.68 -0.87 -20.36
CA LEU A 239 16.47 -1.96 -19.76
C LEU A 239 17.71 -1.44 -19.01
N GLU A 240 18.33 -0.39 -19.52
CA GLU A 240 19.51 0.23 -18.93
C GLU A 240 19.18 0.81 -17.55
N SER A 241 18.09 1.57 -17.46
CA SER A 241 17.58 2.11 -16.19
C SER A 241 17.18 0.98 -15.24
N MET A 242 16.56 -0.09 -15.75
CA MET A 242 16.15 -1.25 -14.96
C MET A 242 17.33 -2.00 -14.34
N LYS A 243 18.47 -2.09 -15.03
CA LYS A 243 19.69 -2.77 -14.55
C LYS A 243 20.58 -1.89 -13.66
N SER A 244 20.55 -0.57 -13.87
CA SER A 244 21.41 0.37 -13.17
C SER A 244 20.81 0.93 -11.88
N GLN A 245 19.49 0.80 -11.68
CA GLN A 245 18.76 1.32 -10.53
C GLN A 245 18.16 0.21 -9.67
N SER A 246 17.70 0.56 -8.47
CA SER A 246 16.88 -0.35 -7.67
C SER A 246 15.48 -0.49 -8.30
N SER A 247 14.82 -1.64 -8.10
CA SER A 247 13.48 -1.91 -8.65
C SER A 247 12.48 -0.80 -8.32
N LEU A 248 12.52 -0.28 -7.10
CA LEU A 248 11.63 0.79 -6.64
C LEU A 248 11.91 2.12 -7.37
N ALA A 249 13.19 2.52 -7.46
CA ALA A 249 13.58 3.75 -8.15
C ALA A 249 13.20 3.69 -9.64
N PHE A 250 13.46 2.57 -10.29
CA PHE A 250 13.06 2.32 -11.68
C PHE A 250 11.54 2.41 -11.86
N LEU A 251 10.77 1.76 -10.97
CA LEU A 251 9.30 1.82 -11.03
C LEU A 251 8.80 3.26 -10.93
N GLN A 252 9.32 4.02 -9.98
CA GLN A 252 8.93 5.42 -9.79
C GLN A 252 9.25 6.26 -11.02
N SER A 253 10.46 6.15 -11.58
CA SER A 253 10.84 6.91 -12.77
C SER A 253 10.00 6.50 -13.99
N CYS A 254 9.77 5.20 -14.18
CA CYS A 254 9.00 4.69 -15.30
C CYS A 254 7.53 5.14 -15.22
N ILE A 255 6.87 4.99 -14.07
CA ILE A 255 5.48 5.40 -13.89
C ILE A 255 5.31 6.92 -14.04
N GLN A 256 6.26 7.73 -13.56
CA GLN A 256 6.24 9.19 -13.73
C GLN A 256 6.28 9.63 -15.20
N SER A 257 6.90 8.83 -16.07
CA SER A 257 6.90 9.08 -17.52
C SER A 257 5.56 8.79 -18.20
N LYS A 258 4.59 8.25 -17.46
CA LYS A 258 3.21 7.97 -17.90
C LYS A 258 3.15 7.22 -19.24
N PRO A 259 3.84 6.07 -19.38
CA PRO A 259 3.73 5.26 -20.58
C PRO A 259 2.26 4.83 -20.78
N ASP A 260 1.81 4.80 -22.02
CA ASP A 260 0.55 4.15 -22.36
C ASP A 260 0.63 2.64 -22.10
N SER A 261 -0.53 1.97 -22.16
CA SER A 261 -0.64 0.55 -21.84
C SER A 261 0.19 -0.33 -22.78
N ALA A 262 0.31 0.02 -24.06
CA ALA A 262 1.09 -0.76 -25.02
C ALA A 262 2.60 -0.63 -24.73
N ALA A 263 3.08 0.60 -24.54
CA ALA A 263 4.47 0.87 -24.19
C ALA A 263 4.84 0.18 -22.86
N LEU A 264 3.95 0.19 -21.88
CA LEU A 264 4.23 -0.47 -20.60
C LEU A 264 4.28 -2.00 -20.72
N LEU A 265 3.43 -2.62 -21.55
CA LEU A 265 3.51 -4.06 -21.80
C LEU A 265 4.85 -4.46 -22.43
N GLU A 266 5.43 -3.63 -23.29
CA GLU A 266 6.77 -3.86 -23.82
C GLU A 266 7.83 -3.82 -22.72
N VAL A 267 7.75 -2.86 -21.81
CA VAL A 267 8.66 -2.73 -20.66
C VAL A 267 8.53 -3.92 -19.71
N ILE A 268 7.30 -4.39 -19.47
CA ILE A 268 7.03 -5.58 -18.67
C ILE A 268 7.58 -6.83 -19.35
N SER A 269 7.38 -6.98 -20.66
CA SER A 269 7.96 -8.08 -21.44
C SER A 269 9.49 -8.08 -21.36
N LEU A 270 10.10 -6.90 -21.46
CA LEU A 270 11.54 -6.71 -21.31
C LEU A 270 12.03 -7.08 -19.90
N ALA A 271 11.29 -6.72 -18.85
CA ALA A 271 11.57 -7.12 -17.47
C ALA A 271 11.52 -8.65 -17.32
N LYS A 272 10.46 -9.29 -17.82
CA LYS A 272 10.31 -10.76 -17.81
C LYS A 272 11.47 -11.45 -18.52
N ALA A 273 11.87 -10.96 -19.70
CA ALA A 273 12.96 -11.51 -20.48
C ALA A 273 14.35 -11.37 -19.83
N ASN A 274 14.49 -10.50 -18.83
CA ASN A 274 15.73 -10.27 -18.08
C ASN A 274 15.62 -10.73 -16.61
N ASP A 275 14.67 -11.62 -16.30
CA ASP A 275 14.42 -12.18 -14.96
C ASP A 275 14.14 -11.12 -13.87
N GLN A 276 13.69 -9.93 -14.26
CA GLN A 276 13.30 -8.84 -13.37
C GLN A 276 11.83 -9.02 -12.93
N CYS A 277 11.54 -10.15 -12.29
CA CYS A 277 10.16 -10.58 -12.02
C CYS A 277 9.42 -9.67 -11.04
N ASP A 278 10.10 -9.16 -10.01
CA ASP A 278 9.53 -8.18 -9.08
C ASP A 278 9.13 -6.89 -9.80
N VAL A 279 9.94 -6.42 -10.75
CA VAL A 279 9.62 -5.25 -11.57
C VAL A 279 8.40 -5.52 -12.44
N ALA A 280 8.37 -6.66 -13.16
CA ALA A 280 7.25 -7.03 -14.02
C ALA A 280 5.92 -7.10 -13.26
N GLN A 281 5.90 -7.83 -12.13
CA GLN A 281 4.70 -8.01 -11.30
C GLN A 281 4.20 -6.69 -10.72
N ARG A 282 5.09 -5.82 -10.24
CA ARG A 282 4.70 -4.53 -9.67
C ARG A 282 4.18 -3.55 -10.74
N LEU A 283 4.78 -3.53 -11.94
CA LEU A 283 4.29 -2.70 -13.05
C LEU A 283 2.89 -3.14 -13.49
N TYR A 284 2.67 -4.46 -13.62
CA TYR A 284 1.35 -5.02 -13.87
C TYR A 284 0.35 -4.60 -12.80
N ALA A 285 0.64 -4.92 -11.53
CA ALA A 285 -0.27 -4.66 -10.41
C ALA A 285 -0.60 -3.17 -10.25
N ASN A 286 0.39 -2.28 -10.43
CA ASN A 286 0.20 -0.85 -10.28
C ASN A 286 -0.85 -0.31 -11.27
N ARG A 287 -0.73 -0.64 -12.56
CA ARG A 287 -1.68 -0.13 -13.57
C ARG A 287 -3.00 -0.87 -13.57
N ALA A 288 -3.00 -2.18 -13.32
CA ALA A 288 -4.21 -2.96 -13.17
C ALA A 288 -5.09 -2.38 -12.04
N ASN A 289 -4.50 -2.10 -10.87
CA ASN A 289 -5.20 -1.48 -9.74
C ASN A 289 -5.61 -0.03 -10.00
N ALA A 290 -4.98 0.66 -10.96
CA ALA A 290 -5.36 2.01 -11.38
C ALA A 290 -6.49 2.02 -12.42
N GLY A 291 -7.02 0.85 -12.80
CA GLY A 291 -8.12 0.72 -13.76
C GLY A 291 -7.69 0.64 -15.23
N ASP A 292 -6.41 0.38 -15.50
CA ASP A 292 -5.96 0.07 -16.85
C ASP A 292 -6.39 -1.36 -17.23
N ILE A 293 -7.55 -1.45 -17.91
CA ILE A 293 -8.16 -2.74 -18.28
C ILE A 293 -7.22 -3.57 -19.17
N GLN A 294 -6.46 -2.95 -20.07
CA GLN A 294 -5.57 -3.68 -20.96
C GLN A 294 -4.43 -4.35 -20.18
N ILE A 295 -3.82 -3.62 -19.23
CA ILE A 295 -2.79 -4.18 -18.35
C ILE A 295 -3.38 -5.22 -17.39
N ALA A 296 -4.56 -4.96 -16.82
CA ALA A 296 -5.23 -5.88 -15.92
C ALA A 296 -5.55 -7.22 -16.60
N THR A 297 -6.07 -7.19 -17.83
CA THR A 297 -6.35 -8.41 -18.60
C THR A 297 -5.08 -9.18 -18.91
N ALA A 298 -4.02 -8.49 -19.35
CA ALA A 298 -2.73 -9.12 -19.59
C ALA A 298 -2.16 -9.77 -18.32
N TYR A 299 -2.34 -9.13 -17.16
CA TYR A 299 -1.88 -9.69 -15.90
C TYR A 299 -2.69 -10.91 -15.46
N ALA A 300 -4.00 -10.90 -15.64
CA ALA A 300 -4.86 -12.07 -15.39
C ALA A 300 -4.41 -13.26 -16.26
N HIS A 301 -4.04 -13.02 -17.52
CA HIS A 301 -3.55 -14.06 -18.44
C HIS A 301 -2.25 -14.72 -17.98
N GLU A 302 -1.39 -14.00 -17.25
CA GLU A 302 -0.16 -14.57 -16.67
C GLU A 302 -0.46 -15.70 -15.68
N TYR A 303 -1.67 -15.74 -15.09
CA TYR A 303 -2.08 -16.74 -14.12
C TYR A 303 -3.17 -17.68 -14.63
N ASP A 304 -3.93 -17.28 -15.65
CA ASP A 304 -5.09 -18.02 -16.12
C ASP A 304 -4.67 -19.36 -16.80
N PRO A 305 -5.11 -20.54 -16.33
CA PRO A 305 -4.81 -21.83 -16.98
C PRO A 305 -5.07 -21.93 -18.49
N LYS A 306 -6.03 -21.15 -19.02
CA LYS A 306 -6.38 -21.11 -20.46
C LYS A 306 -5.36 -20.31 -21.27
N PHE A 307 -4.77 -19.26 -20.69
CA PHE A 307 -3.90 -18.34 -21.40
C PHE A 307 -2.43 -18.43 -20.97
N HIS A 308 -2.17 -19.05 -19.82
CA HIS A 308 -0.89 -19.08 -19.15
C HIS A 308 0.21 -19.57 -20.07
N GLN A 309 1.25 -18.74 -20.20
CA GLN A 309 2.50 -19.09 -20.85
C GLN A 309 3.60 -19.14 -19.79
N PRO A 310 4.19 -20.32 -19.55
CA PRO A 310 5.25 -20.45 -18.56
C PRO A 310 6.42 -19.52 -18.85
N SER A 311 6.86 -18.80 -17.83
CA SER A 311 8.05 -17.95 -17.84
C SER A 311 8.81 -18.07 -16.52
N SER A 312 10.02 -17.52 -16.45
CA SER A 312 10.77 -17.47 -15.19
C SER A 312 10.02 -16.71 -14.09
N CYS A 313 9.21 -15.72 -14.47
CA CYS A 313 8.44 -14.88 -13.56
C CYS A 313 7.04 -15.42 -13.22
N PHE A 314 6.43 -16.19 -14.12
CA PHE A 314 5.13 -16.83 -13.92
C PHE A 314 5.27 -18.30 -14.33
N LYS A 315 5.56 -19.15 -13.35
CA LYS A 315 6.00 -20.54 -13.61
C LYS A 315 4.84 -21.51 -13.85
N ALA A 316 3.72 -21.28 -13.17
CA ALA A 316 2.57 -22.15 -13.21
C ALA A 316 1.30 -21.29 -13.22
N PRO A 317 0.21 -21.81 -13.81
CA PRO A 317 -1.07 -21.13 -13.72
C PRO A 317 -1.60 -21.17 -12.28
N GLU A 318 -2.32 -20.12 -11.90
CA GLU A 318 -2.96 -19.94 -10.60
C GLU A 318 -4.39 -19.44 -10.80
N ALA A 319 -5.34 -20.37 -10.97
CA ALA A 319 -6.73 -20.06 -11.30
C ALA A 319 -7.38 -19.06 -10.34
N ALA A 320 -7.18 -19.20 -9.03
CA ALA A 320 -7.72 -18.28 -8.03
C ALA A 320 -7.14 -16.86 -8.16
N THR A 321 -5.85 -16.75 -8.52
CA THR A 321 -5.19 -15.47 -8.75
C THR A 321 -5.67 -14.82 -10.04
N ALA A 322 -5.87 -15.59 -11.11
CA ALA A 322 -6.49 -15.09 -12.33
C ALA A 322 -7.93 -14.61 -12.08
N ALA A 323 -8.72 -15.38 -11.31
CA ALA A 323 -10.09 -15.00 -10.95
C ALA A 323 -10.16 -13.67 -10.20
N SER A 324 -9.26 -13.41 -9.24
CA SER A 324 -9.25 -12.13 -8.51
C SER A 324 -8.89 -10.93 -9.40
N TRP A 325 -8.02 -11.12 -10.41
CA TRP A 325 -7.74 -10.08 -11.40
C TRP A 325 -8.92 -9.84 -12.34
N TYR A 326 -9.64 -10.89 -12.76
CA TYR A 326 -10.87 -10.71 -13.53
C TYR A 326 -11.97 -10.03 -12.72
N GLU A 327 -12.12 -10.34 -11.43
CA GLU A 327 -13.01 -9.60 -10.53
C GLU A 327 -12.61 -8.12 -10.44
N THR A 328 -11.31 -7.83 -10.35
CA THR A 328 -10.79 -6.46 -10.35
C THR A 328 -11.18 -5.73 -11.65
N ILE A 329 -11.03 -6.37 -12.81
CA ILE A 329 -11.46 -5.82 -14.11
C ILE A 329 -12.96 -5.51 -14.10
N LEU A 330 -13.80 -6.43 -13.62
CA LEU A 330 -15.25 -6.23 -13.52
C LEU A 330 -15.62 -5.09 -12.56
N GLY A 331 -14.78 -4.80 -11.56
CA GLY A 331 -14.93 -3.66 -10.67
C GLY A 331 -14.63 -2.29 -11.30
N PHE A 332 -14.06 -2.26 -12.50
CA PHE A 332 -13.84 -1.07 -13.33
C PHE A 332 -14.72 -1.05 -14.59
N ASP A 333 -14.93 -2.21 -15.22
CA ASP A 333 -15.78 -2.42 -16.40
C ASP A 333 -16.65 -3.67 -16.20
N GLU A 334 -17.85 -3.46 -15.68
CA GLU A 334 -18.83 -4.52 -15.38
C GLU A 334 -19.31 -5.27 -16.64
N ASN A 335 -19.14 -4.68 -17.82
CA ASN A 335 -19.59 -5.24 -19.10
C ASN A 335 -18.47 -5.97 -19.86
N ASN A 336 -17.27 -6.09 -19.27
CA ASN A 336 -16.16 -6.79 -19.89
C ASN A 336 -16.50 -8.28 -20.09
N ALA A 337 -16.78 -8.65 -21.34
CA ALA A 337 -17.29 -9.99 -21.68
C ALA A 337 -16.29 -11.10 -21.33
N GLU A 338 -14.99 -10.85 -21.60
CA GLU A 338 -13.95 -11.83 -21.31
C GLU A 338 -13.79 -12.02 -19.80
N ALA A 339 -13.64 -10.92 -19.04
CA ALA A 339 -13.47 -11.01 -17.60
C ALA A 339 -14.65 -11.68 -16.92
N LYS A 340 -15.89 -11.40 -17.37
CA LYS A 340 -17.10 -12.06 -16.86
C LYS A 340 -17.05 -13.56 -17.12
N GLN A 341 -16.75 -13.96 -18.35
CA GLN A 341 -16.67 -15.37 -18.71
C GLN A 341 -15.60 -16.09 -17.89
N ARG A 342 -14.38 -15.53 -17.87
CA ARG A 342 -13.24 -16.17 -17.21
C ARG A 342 -13.40 -16.21 -15.70
N TYR A 343 -13.97 -15.17 -15.10
CA TYR A 343 -14.28 -15.17 -13.66
C TYR A 343 -15.25 -16.31 -13.30
N GLU A 344 -16.35 -16.49 -14.04
CA GLU A 344 -17.29 -17.61 -13.79
C GLU A 344 -16.65 -18.99 -13.98
N GLU A 345 -15.77 -19.14 -14.98
CA GLU A 345 -15.08 -20.40 -15.28
C GLU A 345 -13.98 -20.75 -14.26
N LEU A 346 -13.43 -19.75 -13.56
CA LEU A 346 -12.30 -19.91 -12.62
C LEU A 346 -12.68 -19.78 -11.14
N LYS A 347 -13.95 -19.46 -10.82
CA LYS A 347 -14.44 -19.44 -9.44
C LYS A 347 -14.19 -20.80 -8.75
N PRO A 348 -13.68 -20.80 -7.52
CA PRO A 348 -13.39 -22.03 -6.76
C PRO A 348 -14.65 -22.80 -6.35
#